data_AF-A0A0C2MWE8-F1
#
_entry.id   AF-A0A0C2MWE8-F1
#
_cell.length_a   1.000
_cell.length_b   1.000
_cell.length_c   1.000
_cell.angle_alpha   90.00
_cell.angle_beta   90.00
_cell.angle_gamma   90.00
#
_symmetry.space_group_name_H-M   'P 1'
#
loop_
_entity.id
_entity.type
_entity.pdbx_description
1 polymer ?
#
loop_
_entity_poly.entity_id
_entity_poly.type
_entity_poly.pdbx_seq_one_letter_code
_entity_poly.pdbx_strand_id
1 'polypeptide(L)'
;MCEEVYNLDGENPHKLNLYKIPGNIQQIFKTMGNTGDQGYVRLVFIIFRMLCQQRLIDLVKFNTFTLYQATFYDINGNIIDNQELWFKYNLSKIWIRLLCRHNKAVQISTLDMLIHFAILFSKTISCKLKNASVGSGNFELTMNKKKMLYIIYLVLVAFPIINNERKLFVWQVLIDLHISFQQYFQKNTFEDLSFENQFLLIQYYIKSFVTLHIEISPHDDVILNRFFERIITYPSLKLHYNFLACQFFFKFSIVTTNRETYRANDLIKIKKFINDLIIALSNGQYISKLKRDGQLFLYENLKNVNLSMIENKFISLLFNKCFSQTVGSIQCPEAIDTPHDEHETCRKRFKSILISFNKSNYLSKKNANLHLSSIEMHDENVCQIPPETDKSGFLNVLYTVKKKPLTFQQLFRLFIMVFEMRFIYDDIKSYILGLDLTHRY
;
A
#
# COMPACT_ATOMS: atom_id res chain seq x y z
N MET A 1 -10.48 -40.51 -17.08
CA MET A 1 -11.63 -39.74 -16.55
C MET A 1 -11.36 -38.24 -16.39
N CYS A 2 -10.19 -37.78 -15.94
CA CYS A 2 -9.93 -36.33 -15.80
C CYS A 2 -9.57 -35.61 -17.12
N GLU A 3 -8.90 -36.26 -18.08
CA GLU A 3 -8.49 -35.60 -19.34
C GLU A 3 -9.68 -35.11 -20.17
N GLU A 4 -10.74 -35.91 -20.28
CA GLU A 4 -11.96 -35.51 -20.99
C GLU A 4 -12.62 -34.27 -20.37
N VAL A 5 -12.56 -34.12 -19.05
CA VAL A 5 -13.08 -32.93 -18.34
C VAL A 5 -12.17 -31.72 -18.54
N TYR A 6 -10.85 -31.92 -18.64
CA TYR A 6 -9.90 -30.86 -18.96
C TYR A 6 -10.05 -30.34 -20.40
N ASN A 7 -10.46 -31.22 -21.32
CA ASN A 7 -10.65 -30.89 -22.74
C ASN A 7 -12.10 -30.51 -23.09
N LEU A 8 -13.00 -30.36 -22.11
CA LEU A 8 -14.34 -29.87 -22.37
C LEU A 8 -14.26 -28.46 -22.97
N ASP A 9 -14.80 -28.31 -24.17
CA ASP A 9 -14.93 -27.02 -24.80
C ASP A 9 -15.85 -26.12 -23.96
N GLY A 10 -15.39 -24.90 -23.70
CA GLY A 10 -16.08 -23.93 -22.85
C GLY A 10 -17.47 -23.54 -23.38
N GLU A 11 -17.76 -23.87 -24.64
CA GLU A 11 -19.03 -23.62 -25.31
C GLU A 11 -20.16 -24.56 -24.88
N ASN A 12 -19.85 -25.70 -24.23
CA ASN A 12 -20.86 -26.70 -23.87
C ASN A 12 -20.94 -26.99 -22.36
N PRO A 13 -21.24 -25.99 -21.50
CA PRO A 13 -21.31 -26.15 -20.05
C PRO A 13 -22.40 -27.14 -19.61
N HIS A 14 -23.38 -27.41 -20.48
CA HIS A 14 -24.51 -28.33 -20.23
C HIS A 14 -24.08 -29.79 -20.02
N LYS A 15 -22.87 -30.18 -20.44
CA LYS A 15 -22.35 -31.54 -20.20
C LYS A 15 -22.05 -31.81 -18.72
N LEU A 16 -21.90 -30.76 -17.90
CA LEU A 16 -21.69 -30.88 -16.47
C LEU A 16 -23.01 -30.70 -15.72
N ASN A 17 -23.33 -31.64 -14.84
CA ASN A 17 -24.50 -31.54 -13.97
C ASN A 17 -24.24 -30.50 -12.86
N LEU A 18 -24.51 -29.22 -13.16
CA LEU A 18 -24.30 -28.08 -12.25
C LEU A 18 -25.06 -28.22 -10.92
N TYR A 19 -26.15 -28.99 -10.89
CA TYR A 19 -26.93 -29.22 -9.67
C TYR A 19 -26.21 -30.16 -8.69
N LYS A 20 -25.40 -31.11 -9.19
CA LYS A 20 -24.65 -32.05 -8.34
C LYS A 20 -23.32 -31.49 -7.84
N ILE A 21 -22.72 -30.53 -8.55
CA ILE A 21 -21.40 -29.98 -8.22
C ILE A 21 -21.33 -29.41 -6.78
N PRO A 22 -22.28 -28.55 -6.32
CA PRO A 22 -22.26 -28.04 -4.95
C PRO A 22 -22.24 -29.14 -3.88
N GLY A 23 -23.09 -30.17 -4.05
CA GLY A 23 -23.18 -31.30 -3.12
C GLY A 23 -21.88 -32.09 -3.04
N ASN A 24 -21.26 -32.36 -4.20
CA ASN A 24 -19.98 -33.06 -4.27
C ASN A 24 -18.85 -32.24 -3.63
N ILE A 25 -18.78 -30.93 -3.88
CA ILE A 25 -17.78 -30.05 -3.24
C ILE A 25 -17.98 -30.03 -1.72
N GLN A 26 -19.21 -29.96 -1.25
CA GLN A 26 -19.52 -29.99 0.18
C GLN A 26 -19.11 -31.32 0.83
N GLN A 27 -19.33 -32.44 0.14
CA GLN A 27 -18.87 -33.75 0.62
C GLN A 27 -17.34 -33.79 0.73
N ILE A 28 -16.62 -33.31 -0.28
CA ILE A 28 -15.16 -33.24 -0.26
C ILE A 28 -14.68 -32.35 0.90
N PHE A 29 -15.30 -31.18 1.10
CA PHE A 29 -14.98 -30.28 2.21
C PHE A 29 -15.21 -30.93 3.57
N LYS A 30 -16.31 -31.68 3.74
CA LYS A 30 -16.59 -32.41 4.97
C LYS A 30 -15.52 -33.48 5.24
N THR A 31 -15.16 -34.26 4.22
CA THR A 31 -14.13 -35.30 4.36
C THR A 31 -12.75 -34.71 4.64
N MET A 32 -12.40 -33.60 3.97
CA MET A 32 -11.17 -32.84 4.22
C MET A 32 -11.10 -32.37 5.68
N GLY A 33 -12.18 -31.77 6.19
CA GLY A 33 -12.23 -31.30 7.59
C GLY A 33 -12.13 -32.42 8.63
N ASN A 34 -12.63 -33.61 8.31
CA ASN A 34 -12.59 -34.76 9.22
C ASN A 34 -11.23 -35.49 9.23
N THR A 35 -10.53 -35.52 8.09
CA THR A 35 -9.31 -36.32 7.91
C THR A 35 -8.03 -35.51 8.02
N GLY A 36 -8.07 -34.21 7.67
CA GLY A 36 -6.86 -33.40 7.52
C GLY A 36 -5.97 -33.83 6.35
N ASP A 37 -6.44 -34.73 5.47
CA ASP A 37 -5.64 -35.31 4.39
C ASP A 37 -5.44 -34.30 3.25
N GLN A 38 -4.16 -34.04 2.94
CA GLN A 38 -3.70 -33.13 1.88
C GLN A 38 -4.17 -33.56 0.48
N GLY A 39 -4.44 -34.84 0.27
CA GLY A 39 -5.05 -35.36 -0.95
C GLY A 39 -6.40 -34.71 -1.25
N TYR A 40 -7.23 -34.48 -0.24
CA TYR A 40 -8.52 -33.78 -0.41
C TYR A 40 -8.35 -32.29 -0.69
N VAL A 41 -7.37 -31.63 -0.03
CA VAL A 41 -7.01 -30.24 -0.34
C VAL A 41 -6.62 -30.11 -1.81
N ARG A 42 -5.77 -31.03 -2.29
CA ARG A 42 -5.36 -31.07 -3.70
C ARG A 42 -6.55 -31.27 -4.64
N LEU A 43 -7.42 -32.22 -4.32
CA LEU A 43 -8.63 -32.51 -5.10
C LEU A 43 -9.57 -31.30 -5.20
N VAL A 44 -9.79 -30.58 -4.09
CA VAL A 44 -10.59 -29.34 -4.08
C VAL A 44 -10.04 -28.37 -5.11
N PHE A 45 -8.75 -28.05 -5.07
CA PHE A 45 -8.20 -27.04 -5.97
C PHE A 45 -8.19 -27.49 -7.43
N ILE A 46 -8.02 -28.79 -7.70
CA ILE A 46 -8.21 -29.36 -9.05
C ILE A 46 -9.63 -29.06 -9.54
N ILE A 47 -10.65 -29.31 -8.72
CA ILE A 47 -12.05 -28.99 -9.03
C ILE A 47 -12.25 -27.50 -9.27
N PHE A 48 -11.75 -26.64 -8.38
CA PHE A 48 -11.89 -25.19 -8.54
C PHE A 48 -11.16 -24.64 -9.76
N ARG A 49 -10.03 -25.24 -10.14
CA ARG A 49 -9.33 -24.93 -11.37
C ARG A 49 -10.19 -25.27 -12.59
N MET A 50 -10.79 -26.46 -12.62
CA MET A 50 -11.72 -26.85 -13.69
C MET A 50 -12.91 -25.89 -13.77
N LEU A 51 -13.53 -25.55 -12.62
CA LEU A 51 -14.62 -24.58 -12.58
C LEU A 51 -14.21 -23.19 -13.08
N CYS A 52 -12.98 -22.74 -12.80
CA CYS A 52 -12.46 -21.47 -13.31
C CYS A 52 -12.24 -21.52 -14.83
N GLN A 53 -11.64 -22.59 -15.34
CA GLN A 53 -11.37 -22.75 -16.77
C GLN A 53 -12.69 -22.76 -17.57
N GLN A 54 -13.69 -23.49 -17.07
CA GLN A 54 -15.02 -23.61 -17.68
C GLN A 54 -15.94 -22.42 -17.41
N ARG A 55 -15.45 -21.36 -16.73
CA ARG A 55 -16.23 -20.20 -16.31
C ARG A 55 -17.48 -20.52 -15.47
N LEU A 56 -17.50 -21.67 -14.80
CA LEU A 56 -18.62 -22.15 -13.98
C LEU A 56 -18.54 -21.72 -12.52
N ILE A 57 -17.39 -21.21 -12.05
CA ILE A 57 -17.20 -20.84 -10.65
C ILE A 57 -18.22 -19.79 -10.15
N ASP A 58 -18.72 -18.95 -11.07
CA ASP A 58 -19.71 -17.92 -10.80
C ASP A 58 -21.15 -18.48 -10.74
N LEU A 59 -21.36 -19.74 -11.13
CA LEU A 59 -22.65 -20.43 -11.11
C LEU A 59 -22.76 -21.39 -9.91
N VAL A 60 -21.64 -21.92 -9.43
CA VAL A 60 -21.59 -22.87 -8.33
C VAL A 60 -21.65 -22.13 -6.98
N LYS A 61 -22.53 -22.60 -6.08
CA LYS A 61 -22.56 -22.17 -4.68
C LYS A 61 -21.69 -23.11 -3.86
N PHE A 62 -20.81 -22.57 -3.04
CA PHE A 62 -19.95 -23.32 -2.13
C PHE A 62 -19.55 -22.44 -0.95
N ASN A 63 -19.04 -23.07 0.12
CA ASN A 63 -18.54 -22.35 1.28
C ASN A 63 -17.13 -21.77 0.97
N THR A 64 -17.05 -20.47 0.75
CA THR A 64 -15.79 -19.76 0.45
C THR A 64 -14.82 -19.76 1.64
N PHE A 65 -15.34 -19.77 2.87
CA PHE A 65 -14.52 -19.85 4.07
C PHE A 65 -13.81 -21.21 4.17
N THR A 66 -14.48 -22.30 3.83
CA THR A 66 -13.84 -23.63 3.80
C THR A 66 -12.76 -23.72 2.72
N LEU A 67 -12.98 -23.11 1.55
CA LEU A 67 -11.93 -23.00 0.52
C LEU A 67 -10.74 -22.16 1.00
N TYR A 68 -11.01 -21.06 1.72
CA TYR A 68 -9.98 -20.23 2.35
C TYR A 68 -9.18 -21.01 3.39
N GLN A 69 -9.83 -21.80 4.24
CA GLN A 69 -9.14 -22.68 5.19
C GLN A 69 -8.25 -23.69 4.47
N ALA A 70 -8.73 -24.34 3.40
CA ALA A 70 -7.90 -25.25 2.59
C ALA A 70 -6.66 -24.55 2.01
N THR A 71 -6.84 -23.31 1.53
CA THR A 71 -5.75 -22.44 1.02
C THR A 71 -4.74 -22.11 2.11
N PHE A 72 -5.22 -21.78 3.31
CA PHE A 72 -4.39 -21.51 4.46
C PHE A 72 -3.57 -22.73 4.89
N TYR A 73 -4.20 -23.91 4.95
CA TYR A 73 -3.52 -25.17 5.25
C TYR A 73 -2.42 -25.47 4.21
N ASP A 74 -2.69 -25.27 2.92
CA ASP A 74 -1.68 -25.45 1.86
C ASP A 74 -0.51 -24.46 1.98
N ILE A 75 -0.80 -23.16 2.18
CA ILE A 75 0.23 -22.12 2.30
C ILE A 75 1.16 -22.39 3.50
N ASN A 76 0.61 -22.84 4.63
CA ASN A 76 1.37 -23.09 5.85
C ASN A 76 2.04 -24.45 5.88
N GLY A 77 1.42 -25.49 5.31
CA GLY A 77 1.96 -26.84 5.27
C GLY A 77 3.12 -27.00 4.28
N ASN A 78 3.07 -26.30 3.14
CA ASN A 78 4.03 -26.44 2.04
C ASN A 78 5.10 -25.34 2.03
N ILE A 79 5.58 -24.94 3.21
CA ILE A 79 6.72 -23.99 3.34
C ILE A 79 8.04 -24.69 2.99
N ILE A 80 8.11 -26.03 3.08
CA ILE A 80 9.37 -26.77 2.97
C ILE A 80 9.60 -27.37 1.57
N ASP A 81 8.56 -27.61 0.76
CA ASP A 81 8.72 -28.29 -0.54
C ASP A 81 8.51 -27.39 -1.77
N ASN A 82 9.58 -27.30 -2.59
CA ASN A 82 9.63 -26.56 -3.86
C ASN A 82 8.84 -27.21 -5.01
N GLN A 83 8.33 -28.43 -4.83
CA GLN A 83 7.87 -29.27 -5.94
C GLN A 83 6.50 -28.87 -6.56
N GLU A 84 5.73 -27.95 -5.97
CA GLU A 84 4.36 -27.64 -6.45
C GLU A 84 4.11 -26.16 -6.84
N LEU A 85 5.09 -25.50 -7.46
CA LEU A 85 4.93 -24.11 -7.96
C LEU A 85 3.74 -23.94 -8.92
N TRP A 86 3.49 -24.94 -9.78
CA TRP A 86 2.39 -24.92 -10.74
C TRP A 86 1.01 -24.84 -10.07
N PHE A 87 0.88 -25.49 -8.91
CA PHE A 87 -0.36 -25.53 -8.17
C PHE A 87 -0.70 -24.19 -7.53
N LYS A 88 0.31 -23.55 -6.92
CA LYS A 88 0.21 -22.20 -6.33
C LYS A 88 -0.17 -21.15 -7.38
N TYR A 89 0.35 -21.28 -8.60
CA TYR A 89 -0.02 -20.39 -9.71
C TYR A 89 -1.52 -20.47 -10.05
N ASN A 90 -2.09 -21.68 -10.11
CA ASN A 90 -3.52 -21.86 -10.36
C ASN A 90 -4.37 -21.32 -9.20
N LEU A 91 -3.92 -21.51 -7.96
CA LEU A 91 -4.61 -21.03 -6.77
C LEU A 91 -4.79 -19.50 -6.77
N SER A 92 -3.76 -18.76 -7.18
CA SER A 92 -3.87 -17.30 -7.33
C SER A 92 -4.94 -16.88 -8.35
N LYS A 93 -5.09 -17.63 -9.44
CA LYS A 93 -6.09 -17.37 -10.49
C LYS A 93 -7.50 -17.67 -9.99
N ILE A 94 -7.67 -18.74 -9.21
CA ILE A 94 -8.94 -19.07 -8.56
C ILE A 94 -9.33 -17.93 -7.62
N TRP A 95 -8.43 -17.53 -6.73
CA TRP A 95 -8.71 -16.49 -5.73
C TRP A 95 -8.97 -15.13 -6.33
N ILE A 96 -8.16 -14.68 -7.30
CA ILE A 96 -8.41 -13.37 -7.91
C ILE A 96 -9.78 -13.32 -8.60
N ARG A 97 -10.21 -14.43 -9.22
CA ARG A 97 -11.54 -14.51 -9.82
C ARG A 97 -12.65 -14.46 -8.76
N LEU A 98 -12.49 -15.17 -7.65
CA LEU A 98 -13.44 -15.14 -6.54
C LEU A 98 -13.55 -13.78 -5.85
N LEU A 99 -12.41 -13.10 -5.66
CA LEU A 99 -12.35 -11.75 -5.11
C LEU A 99 -12.99 -10.72 -6.05
N CYS A 100 -12.96 -10.96 -7.37
CA CYS A 100 -13.51 -10.04 -8.38
C CYS A 100 -15.00 -10.27 -8.68
N ARG A 101 -15.70 -11.18 -7.99
CA ARG A 101 -17.08 -11.55 -8.31
C ARG A 101 -18.08 -10.48 -7.84
N HIS A 102 -18.81 -9.85 -8.77
CA HIS A 102 -19.70 -8.72 -8.46
C HIS A 102 -20.78 -8.96 -7.38
N ASN A 103 -21.44 -10.13 -7.35
CA ASN A 103 -22.66 -10.30 -6.54
C ASN A 103 -22.45 -11.08 -5.23
N LYS A 104 -21.27 -11.68 -5.02
CA LYS A 104 -20.91 -12.51 -3.84
C LYS A 104 -19.40 -12.56 -3.66
N ALA A 105 -18.73 -11.40 -3.75
CA ALA A 105 -17.29 -11.35 -3.57
C ALA A 105 -16.92 -11.84 -2.18
N VAL A 106 -15.93 -12.73 -2.13
CA VAL A 106 -15.15 -12.88 -0.90
C VAL A 106 -14.51 -11.53 -0.63
N GLN A 107 -14.71 -10.99 0.57
CA GLN A 107 -14.07 -9.75 0.99
C GLN A 107 -12.91 -10.05 1.94
N ILE A 108 -11.82 -9.32 1.78
CA ILE A 108 -10.69 -9.32 2.70
C ILE A 108 -11.08 -8.43 3.87
N SER A 109 -11.47 -9.06 4.97
CA SER A 109 -12.01 -8.42 6.18
C SER A 109 -11.11 -8.54 7.40
N THR A 110 -10.03 -9.32 7.31
CA THR A 110 -9.11 -9.58 8.43
C THR A 110 -7.66 -9.42 7.98
N LEU A 111 -6.79 -9.10 8.95
CA LEU A 111 -5.35 -9.00 8.71
C LEU A 111 -4.76 -10.34 8.24
N ASP A 112 -5.27 -11.45 8.77
CA ASP A 112 -4.87 -12.80 8.41
C ASP A 112 -5.16 -13.09 6.93
N MET A 113 -6.39 -12.82 6.48
CA MET A 113 -6.76 -12.97 5.06
C MET A 113 -5.88 -12.10 4.16
N LEU A 114 -5.65 -10.85 4.57
CA LEU A 114 -4.82 -9.92 3.83
C LEU A 114 -3.38 -10.46 3.67
N ILE A 115 -2.78 -10.96 4.75
CA ILE A 115 -1.45 -11.57 4.76
C ILE A 115 -1.38 -12.78 3.83
N HIS A 116 -2.30 -13.74 3.95
CA HIS A 116 -2.27 -14.96 3.14
C HIS A 116 -2.44 -14.67 1.64
N PHE A 117 -3.33 -13.75 1.28
CA PHE A 117 -3.50 -13.35 -0.11
C PHE A 117 -2.27 -12.61 -0.64
N ALA A 118 -1.65 -11.73 0.15
CA ALA A 118 -0.40 -11.10 -0.26
C ALA A 118 0.71 -12.11 -0.49
N ILE A 119 0.85 -13.15 0.35
CA ILE A 119 1.84 -14.21 0.16
C ILE A 119 1.58 -14.96 -1.17
N LEU A 120 0.34 -15.40 -1.37
CA LEU A 120 -0.07 -16.13 -2.58
C LEU A 120 0.16 -15.30 -3.86
N PHE A 121 -0.24 -14.04 -3.82
CA PHE A 121 -0.10 -13.14 -4.96
C PHE A 121 1.34 -12.70 -5.20
N SER A 122 2.15 -12.52 -4.14
CA SER A 122 3.56 -12.18 -4.28
C SER A 122 4.34 -13.28 -5.00
N LYS A 123 4.12 -14.54 -4.60
CA LYS A 123 4.72 -15.69 -5.31
C LYS A 123 4.31 -15.72 -6.79
N THR A 124 3.04 -15.46 -7.08
CA THR A 124 2.52 -15.44 -8.45
C THR A 124 3.12 -14.32 -9.30
N ILE A 125 3.20 -13.10 -8.77
CA ILE A 125 3.79 -11.97 -9.48
C ILE A 125 5.29 -12.17 -9.66
N SER A 126 6.00 -12.66 -8.63
CA SER A 126 7.42 -13.01 -8.69
C SER A 126 7.73 -13.98 -9.83
N CYS A 127 7.00 -15.10 -9.93
CA CYS A 127 7.18 -16.05 -11.03
C CYS A 127 6.98 -15.41 -12.40
N LYS A 128 5.97 -14.53 -12.56
CA LYS A 128 5.73 -13.85 -13.85
C LYS A 128 6.83 -12.86 -14.20
N LEU A 129 7.36 -12.12 -13.23
CA LEU A 129 8.49 -11.21 -13.42
C LEU A 129 9.76 -11.98 -13.79
N LYS A 130 10.05 -13.09 -13.09
CA LYS A 130 11.18 -13.97 -13.39
C LYS A 130 11.09 -14.54 -14.81
N ASN A 131 9.93 -15.04 -15.22
CA ASN A 131 9.71 -15.57 -16.57
C ASN A 131 9.95 -14.50 -17.63
N ALA A 132 9.45 -13.28 -17.43
CA ALA A 132 9.72 -12.16 -18.35
C ALA A 132 11.20 -11.78 -18.38
N SER A 133 11.87 -11.81 -17.23
CA SER A 133 13.30 -11.54 -17.11
C SER A 133 14.19 -12.59 -17.81
N VAL A 134 13.70 -13.80 -18.08
CA VAL A 134 14.46 -14.82 -18.85
C VAL A 134 13.99 -14.92 -20.31
N GLY A 135 13.13 -14.00 -20.76
CA GLY A 135 12.58 -14.00 -22.12
C GLY A 135 11.49 -15.06 -22.36
N SER A 136 10.97 -15.71 -21.31
CA SER A 136 9.92 -16.74 -21.40
C SER A 136 8.50 -16.13 -21.41
N GLY A 137 8.34 -14.99 -22.09
CA GLY A 137 7.08 -14.25 -22.22
C GLY A 137 7.14 -12.81 -21.71
N ASN A 138 6.03 -12.07 -21.83
CA ASN A 138 5.97 -10.65 -21.46
C ASN A 138 5.25 -10.42 -20.11
N PHE A 139 5.76 -9.48 -19.30
CA PHE A 139 5.06 -9.05 -18.10
C PHE A 139 4.06 -7.92 -18.40
N GLU A 140 2.88 -8.29 -18.88
CA GLU A 140 1.81 -7.30 -19.09
C GLU A 140 1.02 -7.03 -17.81
N LEU A 141 0.88 -5.78 -17.37
CA LEU A 141 0.15 -5.45 -16.13
C LEU A 141 -1.38 -5.39 -16.33
N THR A 142 -2.01 -6.56 -16.39
CA THR A 142 -3.48 -6.69 -16.48
C THR A 142 -4.20 -6.24 -15.21
N MET A 143 -5.50 -5.95 -15.29
CA MET A 143 -6.32 -5.53 -14.13
C MET A 143 -6.24 -6.50 -12.95
N ASN A 144 -6.23 -7.81 -13.20
CA ASN A 144 -6.06 -8.81 -12.14
C ASN A 144 -4.69 -8.71 -11.46
N LYS A 145 -3.62 -8.41 -12.20
CA LYS A 145 -2.29 -8.19 -11.62
C LYS A 145 -2.22 -6.87 -10.84
N LYS A 146 -2.90 -5.81 -11.30
CA LYS A 146 -3.03 -4.55 -10.53
C LYS A 146 -3.69 -4.79 -9.17
N LYS A 147 -4.82 -5.50 -9.14
CA LYS A 147 -5.51 -5.91 -7.90
C LYS A 147 -4.62 -6.70 -6.95
N MET A 148 -3.89 -7.68 -7.49
CA MET A 148 -2.89 -8.44 -6.73
C MET A 148 -1.84 -7.52 -6.10
N LEU A 149 -1.29 -6.58 -6.88
CA LEU A 149 -0.31 -5.61 -6.38
C LEU A 149 -0.87 -4.70 -5.30
N TYR A 150 -2.12 -4.24 -5.41
CA TYR A 150 -2.73 -3.42 -4.35
C TYR A 150 -2.95 -4.20 -3.04
N ILE A 151 -3.24 -5.50 -3.09
CA ILE A 151 -3.32 -6.35 -1.90
C ILE A 151 -1.94 -6.49 -1.26
N ILE A 152 -0.90 -6.74 -2.07
CA ILE A 152 0.49 -6.83 -1.61
C ILE A 152 0.94 -5.48 -1.01
N TYR A 153 0.62 -4.37 -1.66
CA TYR A 153 0.93 -3.03 -1.19
C TYR A 153 0.26 -2.75 0.16
N LEU A 154 -0.99 -3.17 0.36
CA LEU A 154 -1.70 -2.96 1.63
C LEU A 154 -1.04 -3.73 2.77
N VAL A 155 -0.44 -4.91 2.50
CA VAL A 155 0.40 -5.61 3.48
C VAL A 155 1.65 -4.82 3.82
N LEU A 156 2.29 -4.16 2.85
CA LEU A 156 3.44 -3.28 3.14
C LEU A 156 3.04 -2.07 4.00
N VAL A 157 1.80 -1.57 3.87
CA VAL A 157 1.24 -0.54 4.76
C VAL A 157 0.99 -1.09 6.16
N ALA A 158 0.38 -2.29 6.25
CA ALA A 158 0.04 -2.96 7.50
C ALA A 158 1.25 -3.58 8.22
N PHE A 159 2.41 -3.68 7.56
CA PHE A 159 3.59 -4.38 8.06
C PHE A 159 3.99 -4.03 9.50
N PRO A 160 3.91 -2.76 9.94
CA PRO A 160 4.23 -2.40 11.33
C PRO A 160 3.38 -3.13 12.37
N ILE A 161 2.09 -3.35 12.10
CA ILE A 161 1.12 -3.95 13.03
C ILE A 161 1.07 -5.49 12.92
N ILE A 162 1.84 -6.09 12.01
CA ILE A 162 1.94 -7.56 11.90
C ILE A 162 2.78 -8.09 13.07
N ASN A 163 2.30 -9.15 13.72
CA ASN A 163 3.03 -9.82 14.80
C ASN A 163 4.38 -10.36 14.31
N ASN A 164 5.36 -10.47 15.20
CA ASN A 164 6.74 -10.76 14.79
C ASN A 164 6.89 -12.15 14.13
N GLU A 165 6.16 -13.16 14.59
CA GLU A 165 6.20 -14.51 14.01
C GLU A 165 5.79 -14.53 12.54
N ARG A 166 4.63 -13.96 12.21
CA ARG A 166 4.15 -13.92 10.81
C ARG A 166 4.92 -12.92 9.97
N LYS A 167 5.46 -11.87 10.61
CA LYS A 167 6.27 -10.85 9.94
C LYS A 167 7.48 -11.47 9.24
N LEU A 168 8.19 -12.41 9.86
CA LEU A 168 9.35 -13.08 9.24
C LEU A 168 8.97 -13.80 7.95
N PHE A 169 7.86 -14.55 7.97
CA PHE A 169 7.40 -15.29 6.79
C PHE A 169 6.96 -14.35 5.65
N VAL A 170 6.16 -13.34 5.99
CA VAL A 170 5.71 -12.32 5.01
C VAL A 170 6.90 -11.55 4.47
N TRP A 171 7.87 -11.19 5.32
CA TRP A 171 9.08 -10.48 4.94
C TRP A 171 9.86 -11.26 3.88
N GLN A 172 10.13 -12.55 4.08
CA GLN A 172 10.87 -13.36 3.11
C GLN A 172 10.19 -13.36 1.73
N VAL A 173 8.88 -13.58 1.69
CA VAL A 173 8.13 -13.62 0.42
C VAL A 173 8.13 -12.27 -0.30
N LEU A 174 8.09 -11.16 0.46
CA LEU A 174 8.14 -9.82 -0.11
C LEU A 174 9.55 -9.43 -0.58
N ILE A 175 10.61 -9.91 0.09
CA ILE A 175 12.00 -9.79 -0.39
C ILE A 175 12.16 -10.52 -1.73
N ASP A 176 11.67 -11.76 -1.84
CA ASP A 176 11.75 -12.51 -3.10
C ASP A 176 11.03 -11.80 -4.25
N LEU A 177 9.88 -11.19 -3.96
CA LEU A 177 9.15 -10.36 -4.92
C LEU A 177 9.94 -9.12 -5.31
N HIS A 178 10.56 -8.42 -4.35
CA HIS A 178 11.41 -7.27 -4.61
C HIS A 178 12.58 -7.62 -5.54
N ILE A 179 13.32 -8.70 -5.25
CA ILE A 179 14.41 -9.19 -6.10
C ILE A 179 13.91 -9.49 -7.51
N SER A 180 12.70 -10.05 -7.64
CA SER A 180 12.11 -10.33 -8.96
C SER A 180 11.80 -9.05 -9.74
N PHE A 181 11.38 -7.98 -9.07
CA PHE A 181 11.20 -6.66 -9.70
C PHE A 181 12.53 -6.06 -10.14
N GLN A 182 13.56 -6.15 -9.30
CA GLN A 182 14.89 -5.68 -9.63
C GLN A 182 15.44 -6.38 -10.89
N GLN A 183 15.34 -7.71 -10.94
CA GLN A 183 15.72 -8.51 -12.12
C GLN A 183 14.92 -8.11 -13.37
N TYR A 184 13.63 -7.83 -13.21
CA TYR A 184 12.77 -7.40 -14.31
C TYR A 184 13.20 -6.04 -14.86
N PHE A 185 13.44 -5.04 -14.00
CA PHE A 185 13.87 -3.71 -14.42
C PHE A 185 15.28 -3.68 -15.02
N GLN A 186 16.17 -4.59 -14.59
CA GLN A 186 17.50 -4.73 -15.19
C GLN A 186 17.48 -5.20 -16.64
N LYS A 187 16.48 -6.03 -17.00
CA LYS A 187 16.47 -6.75 -18.28
C LYS A 187 15.45 -6.26 -19.29
N ASN A 188 14.42 -5.54 -18.84
CA ASN A 188 13.31 -5.10 -19.67
C ASN A 188 13.27 -3.58 -19.72
N THR A 189 12.91 -3.02 -20.87
CA THR A 189 12.61 -1.61 -21.07
C THR A 189 11.33 -1.25 -20.32
N PHE A 190 11.50 -0.72 -19.11
CA PHE A 190 10.41 -0.25 -18.27
C PHE A 190 9.59 0.87 -18.93
N GLU A 191 10.22 1.62 -19.84
CA GLU A 191 9.66 2.74 -20.58
C GLU A 191 8.52 2.34 -21.53
N ASP A 192 8.46 1.08 -21.97
CA ASP A 192 7.44 0.59 -22.91
C ASP A 192 6.06 0.38 -22.24
N LEU A 193 6.01 0.36 -20.92
CA LEU A 193 4.76 0.28 -20.17
C LEU A 193 4.00 1.60 -20.24
N SER A 194 2.67 1.56 -20.15
CA SER A 194 1.88 2.79 -19.96
C SER A 194 2.34 3.51 -18.68
N PHE A 195 2.26 4.85 -18.68
CA PHE A 195 2.72 5.64 -17.53
C PHE A 195 2.02 5.23 -16.21
N GLU A 196 0.73 4.90 -16.25
CA GLU A 196 -0.01 4.37 -15.09
C GLU A 196 0.59 3.06 -14.56
N ASN A 197 0.94 2.13 -15.46
CA ASN A 197 1.57 0.88 -15.09
C ASN A 197 2.96 1.13 -14.52
N GLN A 198 3.75 2.02 -15.15
CA GLN A 198 5.05 2.44 -14.63
C GLN A 198 4.91 2.97 -13.19
N PHE A 199 3.98 3.90 -12.98
CA PHE A 199 3.73 4.51 -11.69
C PHE A 199 3.37 3.47 -10.61
N LEU A 200 2.45 2.55 -10.90
CA LEU A 200 2.05 1.51 -9.93
C LEU A 200 3.22 0.57 -9.57
N LEU A 201 4.03 0.17 -10.55
CA LEU A 201 5.19 -0.68 -10.30
C LEU A 201 6.24 0.03 -9.44
N ILE A 202 6.56 1.30 -9.76
CA ILE A 202 7.52 2.11 -9.00
C ILE A 202 6.99 2.42 -7.60
N GLN A 203 5.70 2.73 -7.46
CA GLN A 203 5.05 2.91 -6.17
C GLN A 203 5.23 1.69 -5.26
N TYR A 204 4.95 0.48 -5.76
CA TYR A 204 5.21 -0.74 -5.03
C TYR A 204 6.71 -0.91 -4.69
N TYR A 205 7.57 -0.68 -5.68
CA TYR A 205 9.00 -0.91 -5.55
C TYR A 205 9.62 -0.01 -4.47
N ILE A 206 9.30 1.29 -4.48
CA ILE A 206 9.70 2.26 -3.45
C ILE A 206 9.18 1.83 -2.07
N LYS A 207 7.90 1.48 -1.97
CA LYS A 207 7.30 1.05 -0.70
C LYS A 207 8.01 -0.16 -0.12
N SER A 208 8.41 -1.11 -0.98
CA SER A 208 9.12 -2.31 -0.55
C SER A 208 10.51 -2.01 0.01
N PHE A 209 11.28 -1.08 -0.59
CA PHE A 209 12.57 -0.63 -0.01
C PHE A 209 12.40 -0.12 1.40
N VAL A 210 11.41 0.75 1.60
CA VAL A 210 11.19 1.45 2.87
C VAL A 210 10.69 0.50 3.96
N THR A 211 9.67 -0.30 3.65
CA THR A 211 9.04 -1.20 4.62
C THR A 211 9.95 -2.37 5.00
N LEU A 212 10.70 -2.92 4.04
CA LEU A 212 11.51 -4.12 4.25
C LEU A 212 12.98 -3.80 4.58
N HIS A 213 13.33 -2.51 4.66
CA HIS A 213 14.69 -2.01 4.92
C HIS A 213 15.73 -2.53 3.91
N ILE A 214 15.35 -2.67 2.64
CA ILE A 214 16.27 -3.10 1.57
C ILE A 214 17.15 -1.92 1.17
N GLU A 215 18.44 -2.14 0.99
CA GLU A 215 19.38 -1.13 0.49
C GLU A 215 19.11 -0.79 -0.99
N ILE A 216 19.25 0.49 -1.35
CA ILE A 216 19.05 0.92 -2.74
C ILE A 216 20.39 0.73 -3.43
N SER A 217 20.45 -0.11 -4.45
CA SER A 217 21.66 -0.27 -5.25
C SER A 217 21.83 0.91 -6.22
N PRO A 218 23.04 1.14 -6.77
CA PRO A 218 23.25 2.17 -7.78
C PRO A 218 22.36 2.01 -9.02
N HIS A 219 22.04 0.77 -9.39
CA HIS A 219 21.15 0.50 -10.51
C HIS A 219 19.70 0.93 -10.22
N ASP A 220 19.23 0.66 -8.99
CA ASP A 220 17.89 1.05 -8.56
C ASP A 220 17.78 2.58 -8.56
N ASP A 221 18.82 3.28 -8.10
CA ASP A 221 18.89 4.75 -8.10
C ASP A 221 18.74 5.31 -9.52
N VAL A 222 19.40 4.73 -10.53
CA VAL A 222 19.24 5.14 -11.94
C VAL A 222 17.80 4.97 -12.42
N ILE A 223 17.16 3.83 -12.14
CA ILE A 223 15.76 3.58 -12.53
C ILE A 223 14.83 4.62 -11.87
N LEU A 224 15.01 4.83 -10.58
CA LEU A 224 14.17 5.73 -9.79
C LEU A 224 14.36 7.18 -10.20
N ASN A 225 15.60 7.64 -10.39
CA ASN A 225 15.89 9.00 -10.82
C ASN A 225 15.34 9.28 -12.22
N ARG A 226 15.49 8.35 -13.18
CA ARG A 226 14.88 8.48 -14.51
C ARG A 226 13.35 8.61 -14.42
N PHE A 227 12.72 7.82 -13.56
CA PHE A 227 11.27 7.92 -13.34
C PHE A 227 10.89 9.27 -12.69
N PHE A 228 11.67 9.76 -11.73
CA PHE A 228 11.45 11.04 -11.06
C PHE A 228 11.65 12.25 -12.00
N GLU A 229 12.66 12.20 -12.86
CA GLU A 229 12.89 13.18 -13.93
C GLU A 229 11.71 13.22 -14.90
N ARG A 230 11.09 12.09 -15.17
CA ARG A 230 9.89 12.03 -16.02
C ARG A 230 8.65 12.53 -15.30
N ILE A 231 8.38 12.12 -14.06
CA ILE A 231 7.13 12.51 -13.37
C ILE A 231 7.06 14.03 -13.10
N ILE A 232 8.21 14.69 -12.87
CA ILE A 232 8.24 16.13 -12.62
C ILE A 232 7.85 16.97 -13.84
N THR A 233 7.96 16.42 -15.06
CA THR A 233 7.51 17.10 -16.29
C THR A 233 5.98 17.18 -16.41
N TYR A 234 5.23 16.51 -15.52
CA TYR A 234 3.77 16.53 -15.50
C TYR A 234 3.27 17.38 -14.32
N PRO A 235 2.81 18.64 -14.55
CA PRO A 235 2.37 19.52 -13.47
C PRO A 235 1.22 18.95 -12.63
N SER A 236 0.33 18.14 -13.24
CA SER A 236 -0.78 17.45 -12.57
C SER A 236 -0.32 16.34 -11.61
N LEU A 237 0.93 15.90 -11.71
CA LEU A 237 1.51 14.82 -10.91
C LEU A 237 2.41 15.31 -9.78
N LYS A 238 2.49 16.62 -9.52
CA LYS A 238 3.34 17.18 -8.44
C LYS A 238 3.05 16.55 -7.06
N LEU A 239 1.78 16.31 -6.73
CA LEU A 239 1.45 15.66 -5.45
C LEU A 239 1.87 14.18 -5.42
N HIS A 240 1.80 13.48 -6.56
CA HIS A 240 2.27 12.10 -6.70
C HIS A 240 3.78 12.00 -6.55
N TYR A 241 4.51 12.92 -7.17
CA TYR A 241 5.95 13.08 -6.98
C TYR A 241 6.28 13.26 -5.50
N ASN A 242 5.64 14.21 -4.82
CA ASN A 242 5.87 14.45 -3.39
C ASN A 242 5.54 13.21 -2.54
N PHE A 243 4.46 12.49 -2.87
CA PHE A 243 4.13 11.23 -2.21
C PHE A 243 5.24 10.18 -2.33
N LEU A 244 5.76 9.94 -3.54
CA LEU A 244 6.84 8.97 -3.77
C LEU A 244 8.17 9.44 -3.17
N ALA A 245 8.54 10.71 -3.35
CA ALA A 245 9.75 11.30 -2.80
C ALA A 245 9.75 11.27 -1.27
N CYS A 246 8.61 11.49 -0.63
CA CYS A 246 8.46 11.38 0.82
C CYS A 246 8.85 9.99 1.35
N GLN A 247 8.54 8.93 0.60
CA GLN A 247 8.93 7.57 0.99
C GLN A 247 10.45 7.39 0.97
N PHE A 248 11.16 8.02 0.02
CA PHE A 248 12.62 8.04 0.02
C PHE A 248 13.22 8.85 1.18
N PHE A 249 12.69 10.05 1.44
CA PHE A 249 13.19 10.89 2.53
C PHE A 249 13.09 10.19 3.89
N PHE A 250 12.03 9.38 4.09
CA PHE A 250 11.89 8.57 5.30
C PHE A 250 13.07 7.63 5.53
N LYS A 251 13.68 7.09 4.47
CA LYS A 251 14.85 6.20 4.58
C LYS A 251 16.11 6.97 4.97
N PHE A 252 16.34 8.14 4.37
CA PHE A 252 17.52 8.95 4.68
C PHE A 252 17.52 9.47 6.12
N SER A 253 16.35 9.83 6.67
CA SER A 253 16.27 10.35 8.05
C SER A 253 16.66 9.34 9.14
N ILE A 254 16.67 8.04 8.83
CA ILE A 254 17.03 6.98 9.80
C ILE A 254 18.55 6.86 9.94
N VAL A 255 19.31 7.11 8.88
CA VAL A 255 20.75 6.82 8.81
C VAL A 255 21.60 7.99 9.32
N THR A 256 21.09 9.23 9.30
CA THR A 256 21.90 10.44 9.54
C THR A 256 22.04 10.86 11.02
N THR A 257 21.69 10.00 11.97
CA THR A 257 21.73 10.34 13.42
C THR A 257 23.12 10.67 13.99
N ASN A 258 24.22 10.41 13.27
CA ASN A 258 25.57 10.44 13.84
C ASN A 258 26.52 11.59 13.38
N ARG A 259 26.12 12.54 12.51
CA ARG A 259 27.05 13.59 12.03
C ARG A 259 26.42 14.97 11.81
N GLU A 260 27.05 16.02 12.34
CA GLU A 260 26.54 17.41 12.31
C GLU A 260 26.41 18.00 10.89
N THR A 261 27.38 17.75 10.00
CA THR A 261 27.37 18.28 8.63
C THR A 261 26.20 17.75 7.78
N TYR A 262 25.67 16.58 8.11
CA TYR A 262 24.51 16.01 7.43
C TYR A 262 23.22 16.75 7.80
N ARG A 263 23.16 17.39 8.98
CA ARG A 263 21.95 18.08 9.46
C ARG A 263 21.57 19.27 8.59
N ALA A 264 22.53 20.09 8.15
CA ALA A 264 22.27 21.26 7.32
C ALA A 264 21.73 20.88 5.93
N ASN A 265 22.37 19.92 5.26
CA ASN A 265 21.92 19.42 3.95
C ASN A 265 20.54 18.76 4.05
N ASP A 266 20.27 18.01 5.12
CA ASP A 266 18.96 17.41 5.36
C ASP A 266 17.88 18.48 5.58
N LEU A 267 18.19 19.55 6.32
CA LEU A 267 17.26 20.67 6.52
C LEU A 267 16.90 21.37 5.20
N ILE A 268 17.88 21.62 4.32
CA ILE A 268 17.64 22.21 2.99
C ILE A 268 16.68 21.33 2.18
N LYS A 269 16.92 20.00 2.17
CA LYS A 269 16.04 19.05 1.49
C LYS A 269 14.63 19.03 2.08
N ILE A 270 14.51 19.10 3.40
CA ILE A 270 13.21 19.17 4.10
C ILE A 270 12.48 20.47 3.75
N LYS A 271 13.15 21.63 3.81
CA LYS A 271 12.59 22.94 3.41
C LYS A 271 12.07 22.89 1.98
N LYS A 272 12.89 22.38 1.05
CA LYS A 272 12.51 22.19 -0.36
C LYS A 272 11.28 21.30 -0.50
N PHE A 273 11.27 20.13 0.15
CA PHE A 273 10.12 19.22 0.13
C PHE A 273 8.84 19.90 0.65
N ILE A 274 8.93 20.62 1.78
CA ILE A 274 7.79 21.34 2.36
C ILE A 274 7.24 22.36 1.36
N ASN A 275 8.12 23.14 0.71
CA ASN A 275 7.74 24.10 -0.33
C ASN A 275 7.05 23.42 -1.52
N ASP A 276 7.66 22.36 -2.05
CA ASP A 276 7.10 21.59 -3.17
C ASP A 276 5.73 21.00 -2.82
N LEU A 277 5.56 20.55 -1.57
CA LEU A 277 4.29 20.04 -1.06
C LEU A 277 3.23 21.16 -0.93
N ILE A 278 3.59 22.34 -0.42
CA ILE A 278 2.67 23.49 -0.34
C ILE A 278 2.19 23.86 -1.74
N ILE A 279 3.11 23.96 -2.71
CA ILE A 279 2.79 24.28 -4.11
C ILE A 279 1.88 23.20 -4.72
N ALA A 280 2.16 21.92 -4.47
CA ALA A 280 1.33 20.83 -4.98
C ALA A 280 -0.09 20.86 -4.38
N LEU A 281 -0.22 21.06 -3.06
CA LEU A 281 -1.51 21.07 -2.36
C LEU A 281 -2.34 22.33 -2.60
N SER A 282 -1.72 23.43 -3.03
CA SER A 282 -2.39 24.70 -3.36
C SER A 282 -2.64 24.90 -4.86
N ASN A 283 -2.24 23.92 -5.69
CA ASN A 283 -2.41 23.99 -7.12
C ASN A 283 -3.90 24.03 -7.53
N GLY A 284 -4.30 25.06 -8.27
CA GLY A 284 -5.69 25.26 -8.66
C GLY A 284 -6.27 24.14 -9.54
N GLN A 285 -5.48 23.55 -10.44
CA GLN A 285 -5.93 22.43 -11.28
C GLN A 285 -6.17 21.17 -10.45
N TYR A 286 -5.27 20.86 -9.51
CA TYR A 286 -5.44 19.78 -8.54
C TYR A 286 -6.71 19.97 -7.72
N ILE A 287 -6.91 21.15 -7.13
CA ILE A 287 -8.08 21.46 -6.29
C ILE A 287 -9.37 21.35 -7.10
N SER A 288 -9.40 21.92 -8.31
CA SER A 288 -10.57 21.86 -9.19
C SER A 288 -10.89 20.43 -9.60
N LYS A 289 -9.89 19.62 -9.95
CA LYS A 289 -10.07 18.19 -10.25
C LYS A 289 -10.65 17.46 -9.05
N LEU A 290 -10.07 17.67 -7.85
CA LEU A 290 -10.52 17.02 -6.63
C LEU A 290 -11.99 17.36 -6.30
N LYS A 291 -12.37 18.63 -6.43
CA LYS A 291 -13.75 19.09 -6.17
C LYS A 291 -14.75 18.57 -7.20
N ARG A 292 -14.35 18.50 -8.46
CA ARG A 292 -15.22 18.10 -9.57
C ARG A 292 -15.38 16.58 -9.67
N ASP A 293 -14.25 15.87 -9.64
CA ASP A 293 -14.20 14.43 -9.93
C ASP A 293 -14.32 13.60 -8.64
N GLY A 294 -14.03 14.20 -7.48
CA GLY A 294 -13.95 13.47 -6.22
C GLY A 294 -12.88 12.38 -6.25
N GLN A 295 -11.86 12.51 -7.11
CA GLN A 295 -10.78 11.54 -7.31
C GLN A 295 -9.48 12.25 -7.73
N LEU A 296 -8.34 11.70 -7.31
CA LEU A 296 -7.01 12.13 -7.73
C LEU A 296 -6.63 11.43 -9.05
N PHE A 297 -5.87 12.10 -9.91
CA PHE A 297 -5.37 11.52 -11.16
C PHE A 297 -4.56 10.23 -10.91
N LEU A 298 -4.59 9.25 -11.83
CA LEU A 298 -4.04 7.88 -11.68
C LEU A 298 -4.77 6.96 -10.70
N TYR A 299 -5.62 7.51 -9.84
CA TYR A 299 -6.44 6.75 -8.91
C TYR A 299 -7.93 6.81 -9.25
N GLU A 300 -8.25 7.24 -10.48
CA GLU A 300 -9.61 7.21 -10.95
C GLU A 300 -10.16 5.78 -10.96
N ASN A 301 -11.35 5.59 -10.39
CA ASN A 301 -12.02 4.29 -10.29
C ASN A 301 -11.26 3.21 -9.50
N LEU A 302 -10.15 3.54 -8.84
CA LEU A 302 -9.35 2.55 -8.12
C LEU A 302 -10.18 1.76 -7.10
N LYS A 303 -10.99 2.47 -6.30
CA LYS A 303 -11.86 1.88 -5.28
C LYS A 303 -12.87 0.91 -5.88
N ASN A 304 -13.60 1.36 -6.89
CA ASN A 304 -14.71 0.61 -7.50
C ASN A 304 -14.21 -0.60 -8.29
N VAL A 305 -13.06 -0.47 -8.95
CA VAL A 305 -12.57 -1.49 -9.86
C VAL A 305 -11.57 -2.41 -9.19
N ASN A 306 -10.57 -1.85 -8.51
CA ASN A 306 -9.40 -2.58 -8.04
C ASN A 306 -9.40 -2.93 -6.56
N LEU A 307 -10.23 -2.29 -5.73
CA LEU A 307 -10.21 -2.47 -4.27
C LEU A 307 -11.54 -2.96 -3.67
N SER A 308 -12.56 -3.16 -4.50
CA SER A 308 -13.89 -3.63 -4.06
C SER A 308 -13.89 -4.97 -3.32
N MET A 309 -12.78 -5.72 -3.42
CA MET A 309 -12.57 -6.98 -2.71
C MET A 309 -12.07 -6.83 -1.27
N ILE A 310 -11.81 -5.61 -0.79
CA ILE A 310 -11.36 -5.34 0.58
C ILE A 310 -12.51 -4.65 1.32
N GLU A 311 -12.84 -5.12 2.52
CA GLU A 311 -13.92 -4.52 3.31
C GLU A 311 -13.50 -3.12 3.80
N ASN A 312 -14.30 -2.08 3.52
CA ASN A 312 -14.00 -0.70 3.92
C ASN A 312 -13.76 -0.56 5.43
N LYS A 313 -14.56 -1.22 6.26
CA LYS A 313 -14.40 -1.21 7.73
C LYS A 313 -13.04 -1.77 8.14
N PHE A 314 -12.57 -2.81 7.46
CA PHE A 314 -11.25 -3.39 7.70
C PHE A 314 -10.14 -2.39 7.34
N ILE A 315 -10.24 -1.68 6.22
CA ILE A 315 -9.31 -0.62 5.82
C ILE A 315 -9.20 0.44 6.92
N SER A 316 -10.32 1.00 7.38
CA SER A 316 -10.31 2.03 8.42
C SER A 316 -9.69 1.52 9.73
N LEU A 317 -10.02 0.29 10.15
CA LEU A 317 -9.43 -0.32 11.35
C LEU A 317 -7.91 -0.53 11.21
N LEU A 318 -7.45 -0.96 10.04
CA LEU A 318 -6.04 -1.18 9.74
C LEU A 318 -5.24 0.13 9.81
N PHE A 319 -5.74 1.19 9.16
CA PHE A 319 -5.09 2.51 9.18
C PHE A 319 -5.09 3.13 10.58
N ASN A 320 -6.17 3.00 11.35
CA ASN A 320 -6.21 3.45 12.75
C ASN A 320 -5.17 2.73 13.62
N LYS A 321 -5.03 1.41 13.48
CA LYS A 321 -3.99 0.65 14.20
C LYS A 321 -2.58 1.10 13.79
N CYS A 322 -2.34 1.30 12.49
CA CYS A 322 -1.05 1.80 11.99
C CYS A 322 -0.74 3.21 12.51
N PHE A 323 -1.73 4.08 12.59
CA PHE A 323 -1.61 5.41 13.19
C PHE A 323 -1.27 5.33 14.67
N SER A 324 -2.05 4.57 15.46
CA SER A 324 -1.81 4.37 16.89
C SER A 324 -0.42 3.83 17.16
N GLN A 325 0.10 2.92 16.34
CA GLN A 325 1.47 2.42 16.49
C GLN A 325 2.52 3.47 16.12
N THR A 326 2.30 4.25 15.06
CA THR A 326 3.22 5.32 14.62
C THR A 326 3.36 6.42 15.67
N VAL A 327 2.26 6.75 16.34
CA VAL A 327 2.23 7.70 17.46
C VAL A 327 2.66 7.05 18.77
N GLY A 328 2.40 5.75 18.96
CA GLY A 328 2.78 5.02 20.18
C GLY A 328 4.27 4.71 20.27
N SER A 329 4.97 4.56 19.14
CA SER A 329 6.40 4.28 19.10
C SER A 329 7.30 5.49 19.43
N ILE A 330 6.78 6.50 20.15
CA ILE A 330 7.53 7.68 20.66
C ILE A 330 8.42 7.28 21.85
N GLN A 331 9.20 6.22 21.69
CA GLN A 331 10.35 5.94 22.55
C GLN A 331 11.60 6.38 21.81
N CYS A 332 11.65 7.65 21.41
CA CYS A 332 12.92 8.20 20.96
C CYS A 332 13.73 8.50 22.23
N PRO A 333 14.92 7.90 22.39
CA PRO A 333 15.85 8.29 23.43
C PRO A 333 16.07 9.80 23.30
N GLU A 334 15.83 10.51 24.39
CA GLU A 334 16.19 11.92 24.48
C GLU A 334 17.67 12.03 24.19
N ALA A 335 18.02 12.70 23.09
CA ALA A 335 19.42 13.02 22.83
C ALA A 335 19.54 14.35 22.09
N ILE A 336 19.72 15.37 22.93
CA ILE A 336 20.51 16.57 22.70
C ILE A 336 19.87 17.54 21.71
N ASP A 337 18.89 18.28 22.26
CA ASP A 337 18.51 19.61 21.80
C ASP A 337 19.77 20.47 21.68
N THR A 338 20.33 20.53 20.47
CA THR A 338 20.86 21.80 19.99
C THR A 338 19.64 22.53 19.45
N PRO A 339 19.13 23.57 20.15
CA PRO A 339 17.96 24.32 19.74
C PRO A 339 18.32 25.13 18.50
N HIS A 340 18.33 24.49 17.34
CA HIS A 340 18.24 25.23 16.09
C HIS A 340 16.77 25.50 15.85
N ASP A 341 16.36 26.74 16.17
CA ASP A 341 15.01 27.27 16.00
C ASP A 341 14.41 26.95 14.61
N GLU A 342 15.26 26.84 13.58
CA GLU A 342 14.84 26.49 12.22
C GLU A 342 14.27 25.08 12.06
N HIS A 343 14.88 24.07 12.69
CA HIS A 343 14.39 22.68 12.60
C HIS A 343 13.02 22.56 13.26
N GLU A 344 12.86 23.18 14.44
CA GLU A 344 11.58 23.23 15.12
C GLU A 344 10.52 23.97 14.32
N THR A 345 10.88 25.10 13.70
CA THR A 345 10.00 25.88 12.83
C THR A 345 9.54 25.08 11.63
N CYS A 346 10.45 24.42 10.91
CA CYS A 346 10.11 23.56 9.77
C CYS A 346 9.20 22.39 10.19
N ARG A 347 9.44 21.81 11.36
CA ARG A 347 8.65 20.70 11.92
C ARG A 347 7.23 21.14 12.29
N LYS A 348 7.08 22.28 12.97
CA LYS A 348 5.79 22.90 13.28
C LYS A 348 5.01 23.21 12.00
N ARG A 349 5.68 23.74 10.98
CA ARG A 349 5.09 24.04 9.67
C ARG A 349 4.61 22.78 8.96
N PHE A 350 5.44 21.75 8.88
CA PHE A 350 5.04 20.49 8.23
C PHE A 350 3.87 19.82 8.96
N LYS A 351 3.87 19.83 10.30
CA LYS A 351 2.72 19.39 11.10
C LYS A 351 1.44 20.17 10.75
N SER A 352 1.49 21.49 10.65
CA SER A 352 0.34 22.33 10.30
C SER A 352 -0.20 22.04 8.89
N ILE A 353 0.70 21.86 7.91
CA ILE A 353 0.34 21.45 6.54
C ILE A 353 -0.35 20.10 6.54
N LEU A 354 0.20 19.12 7.26
CA LEU A 354 -0.35 17.78 7.34
C LEU A 354 -1.75 17.77 7.97
N ILE A 355 -1.98 18.60 8.99
CA ILE A 355 -3.29 18.74 9.63
C ILE A 355 -4.29 19.38 8.67
N SER A 356 -3.89 20.45 7.98
CA SER A 356 -4.73 21.07 6.94
C SER A 356 -5.06 20.10 5.80
N PHE A 357 -4.06 19.32 5.37
CA PHE A 357 -4.20 18.28 4.36
C PHE A 357 -5.17 17.18 4.84
N ASN A 358 -5.04 16.67 6.06
CA ASN A 358 -5.95 15.67 6.63
C ASN A 358 -7.37 16.21 6.86
N LYS A 359 -7.58 17.52 7.00
CA LYS A 359 -8.93 18.09 7.12
C LYS A 359 -9.60 18.28 5.77
N SER A 360 -8.87 18.82 4.79
CA SER A 360 -9.48 19.37 3.57
C SER A 360 -8.97 18.79 2.26
N ASN A 361 -7.94 17.94 2.27
CA ASN A 361 -7.22 17.38 1.11
C ASN A 361 -6.38 18.39 0.32
N TYR A 362 -6.47 19.68 0.60
CA TYR A 362 -5.71 20.71 -0.11
C TYR A 362 -5.29 21.83 0.86
N LEU A 363 -4.55 22.81 0.35
CA LEU A 363 -4.28 24.05 1.07
C LEU A 363 -5.02 25.20 0.39
N SER A 364 -5.76 25.98 1.18
CA SER A 364 -6.32 27.23 0.67
C SER A 364 -5.19 28.16 0.22
N LYS A 365 -5.43 29.01 -0.78
CA LYS A 365 -4.42 29.97 -1.25
C LYS A 365 -3.90 30.85 -0.12
N LYS A 366 -4.78 31.25 0.82
CA LYS A 366 -4.40 32.01 2.01
C LYS A 366 -3.42 31.22 2.89
N ASN A 367 -3.74 29.96 3.23
CA ASN A 367 -2.88 29.13 4.08
C ASN A 367 -1.54 28.82 3.39
N ALA A 368 -1.56 28.55 2.08
CA ALA A 368 -0.36 28.33 1.31
C ALA A 368 0.57 29.55 1.34
N ASN A 369 0.04 30.76 1.10
CA ASN A 369 0.80 32.00 1.16
C ASN A 369 1.40 32.26 2.56
N LEU A 370 0.64 32.00 3.63
CA LEU A 370 1.14 32.12 5.01
C LEU A 370 2.31 31.16 5.29
N HIS A 371 2.24 29.93 4.77
CA HIS A 371 3.34 28.97 4.92
C HIS A 371 4.55 29.33 4.07
N LEU A 372 4.37 29.85 2.86
CA LEU A 372 5.47 30.24 1.96
C LEU A 372 6.21 31.47 2.47
N SER A 373 5.49 32.54 2.86
CA SER A 373 6.12 33.79 3.31
C SER A 373 7.01 33.57 4.54
N SER A 374 6.61 32.66 5.42
CA SER A 374 7.37 32.34 6.63
C SER A 374 8.59 31.43 6.38
N ILE A 375 8.78 30.90 5.16
CA ILE A 375 10.02 30.19 4.78
C ILE A 375 11.08 31.21 4.35
N GLU A 376 10.68 32.26 3.62
CA GLU A 376 11.58 33.24 3.01
C GLU A 376 12.19 34.23 4.04
N MET A 377 11.48 34.56 5.12
CA MET A 377 11.93 35.55 6.12
C MET A 377 13.05 35.11 7.06
N HIS A 378 13.64 33.92 6.89
CA HIS A 378 14.75 33.46 7.73
C HIS A 378 16.12 33.51 7.07
N ASP A 379 16.22 33.85 5.78
CA ASP A 379 17.51 34.15 5.15
C ASP A 379 17.93 35.63 5.38
N GLU A 380 17.02 36.49 5.84
CA GLU A 380 17.30 37.88 6.19
C GLU A 380 16.64 38.23 7.53
N ASN A 381 17.47 38.50 8.54
CA ASN A 381 17.12 38.84 9.93
C ASN A 381 15.70 39.42 10.19
N VAL A 382 15.04 38.82 11.21
CA VAL A 382 13.89 39.32 12.02
C VAL A 382 12.47 38.94 11.54
N CYS A 383 11.74 38.15 12.33
CA CYS A 383 10.29 38.36 12.47
C CYS A 383 9.71 37.82 13.79
N GLN A 384 9.01 38.69 14.53
CA GLN A 384 8.19 38.36 15.70
C GLN A 384 6.80 37.90 15.22
N ILE A 385 6.39 36.68 15.58
CA ILE A 385 5.07 36.13 15.23
C ILE A 385 4.02 36.66 16.22
N PRO A 386 2.85 37.15 15.77
CA PRO A 386 1.77 37.58 16.67
C PRO A 386 1.09 36.37 17.32
N PRO A 387 0.70 36.45 18.61
CA PRO A 387 0.00 35.37 19.29
C PRO A 387 -1.41 35.17 18.70
N GLU A 388 -1.70 33.96 18.21
CA GLU A 388 -3.05 33.53 17.85
C GLU A 388 -3.93 33.50 19.10
N THR A 389 -4.97 34.34 19.11
CA THR A 389 -5.96 34.42 20.19
C THR A 389 -7.10 33.46 19.91
N ASP A 390 -6.94 32.20 20.33
CA ASP A 390 -8.02 31.21 20.29
C ASP A 390 -8.90 31.32 21.54
N LYS A 391 -10.07 31.96 21.39
CA LYS A 391 -11.15 31.94 22.38
C LYS A 391 -12.07 30.75 22.11
N SER A 392 -11.74 29.57 22.63
CA SER A 392 -12.73 28.52 22.85
C SER A 392 -12.43 27.77 24.14
N GLY A 393 -13.07 28.19 25.23
CA GLY A 393 -13.12 27.41 26.46
C GLY A 393 -14.21 26.36 26.35
N PHE A 394 -13.86 25.07 26.42
CA PHE A 394 -14.66 24.01 27.04
C PHE A 394 -13.87 22.69 27.06
N LEU A 395 -13.88 22.04 28.25
CA LEU A 395 -13.43 20.69 28.61
C LEU A 395 -11.92 20.45 28.82
N ASN A 396 -11.45 20.84 30.03
CA ASN A 396 -10.18 20.42 30.62
C ASN A 396 -10.42 19.56 31.86
N VAL A 397 -10.57 18.24 31.69
CA VAL A 397 -10.17 17.24 32.68
C VAL A 397 -9.81 15.98 31.90
N LEU A 398 -8.56 15.85 31.42
CA LEU A 398 -7.87 14.58 31.17
C LEU A 398 -6.40 14.84 30.73
N TYR A 399 -5.46 14.49 31.60
CA TYR A 399 -4.03 14.20 31.37
C TYR A 399 -3.06 15.31 30.93
N THR A 400 -2.30 15.81 31.91
CA THR A 400 -1.01 16.53 31.77
C THR A 400 0.16 15.58 31.47
N VAL A 401 0.07 14.79 30.40
CA VAL A 401 1.27 14.12 29.85
C VAL A 401 1.90 15.11 28.86
N LYS A 402 3.07 15.66 29.18
CA LYS A 402 3.88 16.47 28.24
C LYS A 402 4.14 15.63 26.98
N LYS A 403 3.33 15.82 25.93
CA LYS A 403 3.50 15.08 24.68
C LYS A 403 4.73 15.60 23.96
N LYS A 404 5.73 14.73 23.79
CA LYS A 404 6.92 15.02 23.00
C LYS A 404 6.51 15.44 21.56
N PRO A 405 7.19 16.42 20.96
CA PRO A 405 6.92 16.82 19.59
C PRO A 405 7.23 15.68 18.61
N LEU A 406 6.41 15.55 17.55
CA LEU A 406 6.60 14.54 16.51
C LEU A 406 7.89 14.82 15.73
N THR A 407 8.69 13.78 15.45
CA THR A 407 9.89 13.91 14.60
C THR A 407 9.52 14.08 13.12
N PHE A 408 10.45 14.56 12.27
CA PHE A 408 10.22 14.62 10.82
C PHE A 408 9.89 13.25 10.23
N GLN A 409 10.58 12.20 10.68
CA GLN A 409 10.30 10.83 10.27
C GLN A 409 8.83 10.45 10.53
N GLN A 410 8.31 10.80 11.70
CA GLN A 410 6.91 10.57 12.02
C GLN A 410 5.98 11.41 11.14
N LEU A 411 6.28 12.69 10.92
CA LEU A 411 5.49 13.56 10.05
C LEU A 411 5.44 13.04 8.59
N PHE A 412 6.57 12.58 8.04
CA PHE A 412 6.62 11.95 6.72
C PHE A 412 5.78 10.68 6.67
N ARG A 413 5.90 9.81 7.68
CA ARG A 413 5.08 8.59 7.77
C ARG A 413 3.59 8.88 7.88
N LEU A 414 3.22 9.91 8.64
CA LEU A 414 1.83 10.35 8.75
C LEU A 414 1.33 10.93 7.41
N PHE A 415 2.15 11.72 6.70
CA PHE A 415 1.80 12.20 5.36
C PHE A 415 1.55 11.06 4.37
N ILE A 416 2.47 10.09 4.30
CA ILE A 416 2.33 8.88 3.46
C ILE A 416 1.03 8.16 3.80
N MET A 417 0.76 7.94 5.09
CA MET A 417 -0.43 7.22 5.54
C MET A 417 -1.74 7.96 5.24
N VAL A 418 -1.78 9.29 5.43
CA VAL A 418 -2.94 10.12 5.05
C VAL A 418 -3.18 10.04 3.54
N PHE A 419 -2.11 10.11 2.73
CA PHE A 419 -2.20 9.97 1.28
C PHE A 419 -2.72 8.59 0.87
N GLU A 420 -2.12 7.51 1.38
CA GLU A 420 -2.49 6.12 1.08
C GLU A 420 -3.94 5.83 1.46
N MET A 421 -4.37 6.28 2.65
CA MET A 421 -5.75 6.09 3.09
C MET A 421 -6.73 6.83 2.16
N ARG A 422 -6.45 8.08 1.79
CA ARG A 422 -7.41 8.92 1.07
C ARG A 422 -7.52 8.63 -0.41
N PHE A 423 -6.36 8.43 -1.06
CA PHE A 423 -6.30 8.35 -2.51
C PHE A 423 -6.14 6.93 -3.03
N ILE A 424 -5.61 6.03 -2.21
CA ILE A 424 -5.44 4.63 -2.62
C ILE A 424 -6.60 3.81 -2.05
N TYR A 425 -6.73 3.70 -0.73
CA TYR A 425 -7.52 2.62 -0.14
C TYR A 425 -8.96 2.97 0.25
N ASP A 426 -9.23 4.18 0.69
CA ASP A 426 -10.54 4.55 1.23
C ASP A 426 -11.22 5.65 0.42
N ASP A 427 -11.70 6.72 1.05
CA ASP A 427 -12.40 7.82 0.42
C ASP A 427 -11.62 9.12 0.69
N ILE A 428 -11.74 10.09 -0.19
CA ILE A 428 -11.27 11.46 0.01
C ILE A 428 -11.86 12.08 1.28
N LYS A 429 -13.07 11.64 1.68
CA LYS A 429 -13.72 12.06 2.92
C LYS A 429 -13.13 11.41 4.18
N SER A 430 -12.37 10.32 4.03
CA SER A 430 -11.76 9.63 5.17
C SER A 430 -10.68 10.49 5.79
N TYR A 431 -10.56 10.48 7.11
CA TYR A 431 -9.55 11.26 7.83
C TYR A 431 -9.08 10.46 9.04
N ILE A 432 -7.83 10.69 9.43
CA ILE A 432 -7.25 9.99 10.57
C ILE A 432 -7.69 10.70 11.83
N LEU A 433 -8.50 10.01 12.65
CA LEU A 433 -8.96 10.50 13.93
C LEU A 433 -7.77 10.72 14.88
N GLY A 434 -7.75 11.85 15.57
CA GLY A 434 -6.73 12.17 16.56
C GLY A 434 -5.49 12.91 16.03
N LEU A 435 -5.34 13.06 14.71
CA LEU A 435 -4.26 13.90 14.14
C LEU A 435 -4.44 15.38 14.55
N ASP A 436 -5.68 15.86 14.59
CA ASP A 436 -6.06 17.22 14.98
C ASP A 436 -5.98 17.47 16.49
N LEU A 437 -6.09 16.42 17.30
CA LEU A 437 -5.98 16.49 18.77
C LEU A 437 -4.55 16.80 19.23
N THR A 438 -3.62 16.96 18.28
CA THR A 438 -2.30 17.53 18.54
C THR A 438 -2.28 19.06 18.58
N HIS A 439 -3.41 19.75 18.34
CA HIS A 439 -3.56 21.21 18.48
C HIS A 439 -4.28 21.66 19.76
N ARG A 440 -5.12 20.81 20.37
CA ARG A 440 -5.88 21.17 21.58
C ARG A 440 -5.05 20.97 22.85
N TYR A 441 -3.84 21.54 22.91
CA TYR A 441 -3.02 21.64 24.12
C TYR A 441 -2.10 22.84 24.04
#